data_AF-A0A7Y0VN06-F1
#
_entry.id   AF-A0A7Y0VN06-F1
#
_cell.length_a   1.000
_cell.length_b   1.000
_cell.length_c   1.000
_cell.angle_alpha   90.00
_cell.angle_beta   90.00
_cell.angle_gamma   90.00
#
_symmetry.space_group_name_H-M   'P 1'
#
loop_
_entity.id
_entity.type
_entity.pdbx_description
1 polymer ?
#
loop_
_entity_poly.entity_id
_entity_poly.type
_entity_poly.pdbx_seq_one_letter_code
_entity_poly.pdbx_strand_id
1 'polypeptide(L)'
;MAILDFMFSVKLFELTSSISIMKMLGEQAEKNVQLAVNAADESDAVEEGEFEEETYDENGESYPRTRTYYSCGSCVGYDDDEVRLEYKSLIADLIRRSAYLTMFGLFEHRISGCLDLMIRLSNFSDELKCKGPIEKAHTILKKGFDTRDIGDIDHLTMVRNIMIHNDGVATDYHKALCKKEKKTEFEKRLIKAIERTEGVEVNLFNGIIVDERFLSYAVAEFNRYATALEQAIQSRHRHHQLSSL
;
A
#
# COMPACT_ATOMS: atom_id res chain seq x y z
N MET A 1 -24.85 0.94 30.66
CA MET A 1 -23.36 0.91 30.73
C MET A 1 -22.79 -0.40 30.17
N ALA A 2 -23.22 -1.59 30.64
CA ALA A 2 -22.62 -2.89 30.24
C ALA A 2 -22.54 -3.19 28.72
N ILE A 3 -23.55 -2.84 27.91
CA ILE A 3 -23.52 -3.08 26.45
C ILE A 3 -22.45 -2.21 25.77
N LEU A 4 -22.23 -1.00 26.27
CA LEU A 4 -21.24 -0.07 25.72
C LEU A 4 -19.83 -0.55 26.06
N ASP A 5 -19.57 -0.99 27.30
CA ASP A 5 -18.30 -1.58 27.73
C ASP A 5 -17.95 -2.84 26.90
N PHE A 6 -18.96 -3.68 26.61
CA PHE A 6 -18.79 -4.89 25.81
C PHE A 6 -18.50 -4.57 24.33
N MET A 7 -19.31 -3.72 23.68
CA MET A 7 -19.06 -3.32 22.27
C MET A 7 -17.75 -2.56 22.10
N PHE A 8 -17.40 -1.72 23.07
CA PHE A 8 -16.13 -1.02 23.18
C PHE A 8 -14.95 -2.00 23.13
N SER A 9 -15.01 -3.04 23.98
CA SER A 9 -13.96 -4.05 24.05
C SER A 9 -13.83 -4.84 22.75
N VAL A 10 -14.95 -5.16 22.08
CA VAL A 10 -14.92 -6.02 20.88
C VAL A 10 -14.31 -5.29 19.68
N LYS A 11 -14.71 -4.05 19.38
CA LYS A 11 -14.22 -3.36 18.16
C LYS A 11 -12.76 -2.96 18.24
N LEU A 12 -12.31 -2.53 19.42
CA LEU A 12 -10.89 -2.29 19.66
C LEU A 12 -10.07 -3.57 19.60
N PHE A 13 -10.58 -4.67 20.17
CA PHE A 13 -9.94 -5.97 20.09
C PHE A 13 -9.86 -6.47 18.65
N GLU A 14 -10.91 -6.34 17.85
CA GLU A 14 -10.90 -6.69 16.42
C GLU A 14 -9.82 -5.91 15.66
N LEU A 15 -9.63 -4.62 15.94
CA LEU A 15 -8.59 -3.80 15.32
C LEU A 15 -7.19 -4.25 15.71
N THR A 16 -6.90 -4.37 17.01
CA THR A 16 -5.57 -4.71 17.52
C THR A 16 -5.17 -6.14 17.20
N SER A 17 -6.09 -7.10 17.33
CA SER A 17 -5.86 -8.50 16.94
C SER A 17 -5.66 -8.68 15.43
N SER A 18 -6.22 -7.80 14.59
CA SER A 18 -6.01 -7.87 13.14
C SER A 18 -4.56 -7.52 12.74
N ILE A 19 -3.79 -6.82 13.59
CA ILE A 19 -2.38 -6.50 13.31
C ILE A 19 -1.53 -7.77 13.19
N SER A 20 -1.76 -8.79 14.02
CA SER A 20 -1.01 -10.05 13.92
C SER A 20 -1.32 -10.80 12.63
N ILE A 21 -2.57 -10.69 12.13
CA ILE A 21 -2.96 -11.26 10.84
C ILE A 21 -2.24 -10.52 9.71
N MET A 22 -2.20 -9.19 9.74
CA MET A 22 -1.48 -8.40 8.74
C MET A 22 0.02 -8.71 8.75
N LYS A 23 0.63 -8.84 9.94
CA LYS A 23 2.03 -9.26 10.07
C LYS A 23 2.28 -10.62 9.40
N MET A 24 1.44 -11.61 9.70
CA MET A 24 1.51 -12.92 9.07
C MET A 24 1.38 -12.85 7.54
N LEU A 25 0.43 -12.04 7.03
CA LEU A 25 0.26 -11.85 5.58
C LEU A 25 1.51 -11.23 4.94
N GLY A 26 2.13 -10.25 5.58
CA GLY A 26 3.39 -9.66 5.11
C GLY A 26 4.52 -10.68 5.06
N GLU A 27 4.69 -11.48 6.12
CA GLU A 27 5.72 -12.53 6.18
C GLU A 27 5.48 -13.64 5.14
N GLN A 28 4.22 -14.02 4.92
CA GLN A 28 3.85 -14.98 3.88
C GLN A 28 4.11 -14.43 2.48
N ALA A 29 3.81 -13.15 2.25
CA ALA A 29 4.07 -12.50 0.97
C ALA A 29 5.57 -12.52 0.64
N GLU A 30 6.45 -12.13 1.57
CA GLU A 30 7.90 -12.17 1.32
C GLU A 30 8.44 -13.59 1.10
N LYS A 31 7.92 -14.59 1.82
CA LYS A 31 8.25 -16.00 1.54
C LYS A 31 7.83 -16.40 0.12
N ASN A 32 6.65 -15.98 -0.32
CA ASN A 32 6.16 -16.26 -1.66
C ASN A 32 6.98 -15.53 -2.73
N VAL A 33 7.43 -14.29 -2.46
CA VAL A 33 8.38 -13.59 -3.34
C VAL A 33 9.64 -14.40 -3.48
N GLN A 34 10.26 -14.84 -2.38
CA GLN A 34 11.49 -15.62 -2.44
C GLN A 34 11.31 -16.93 -3.22
N LEU A 35 10.20 -17.63 -3.02
CA LEU A 35 9.87 -18.84 -3.78
C LEU A 35 9.72 -18.57 -5.27
N ALA A 36 9.00 -17.52 -5.66
CA ALA A 36 8.79 -17.16 -7.06
C ALA A 36 10.09 -16.70 -7.74
N VAL A 37 10.91 -15.92 -7.03
CA VAL A 37 12.22 -15.45 -7.49
C VAL A 37 13.18 -16.62 -7.68
N ASN A 38 13.20 -17.58 -6.76
CA ASN A 38 14.04 -18.78 -6.87
C ASN A 38 13.58 -19.67 -8.03
N ALA A 39 12.27 -19.82 -8.24
CA ALA A 39 11.74 -20.57 -9.38
C ALA A 39 12.16 -19.93 -10.71
N ALA A 40 12.24 -18.60 -10.78
CA ALA A 40 12.73 -17.89 -11.97
C ALA A 40 14.25 -18.04 -12.21
N ASP A 41 15.01 -18.49 -11.21
CA ASP A 41 16.45 -18.80 -11.32
C ASP A 41 16.72 -20.24 -11.77
N GLU A 42 15.68 -21.08 -11.90
CA GLU A 42 15.81 -22.44 -12.43
C GLU A 42 16.19 -22.39 -13.92
N SER A 43 16.99 -23.36 -14.36
CA SER A 43 17.56 -23.38 -15.72
C SER A 43 16.52 -23.48 -16.84
N ASP A 44 15.32 -23.96 -16.52
CA ASP A 44 14.18 -24.16 -17.41
C ASP A 44 13.07 -23.12 -17.21
N ALA A 45 13.30 -22.09 -16.38
CA ALA A 45 12.30 -21.04 -16.12
C ALA A 45 12.13 -20.05 -17.28
N VAL A 46 13.12 -19.95 -18.16
CA VAL A 46 13.04 -19.15 -19.39
C VAL A 46 12.85 -20.10 -20.56
N GLU A 47 11.75 -19.90 -21.28
CA GLU A 47 11.44 -20.63 -22.50
C GLU A 47 12.01 -19.88 -23.71
N GLU A 48 12.68 -20.63 -24.58
CA GLU A 48 13.19 -20.15 -25.86
C GLU A 48 12.22 -20.55 -26.98
N GLY A 49 11.91 -19.60 -27.86
CA GLY A 49 11.12 -19.84 -29.05
C GLY A 49 11.65 -19.08 -30.26
N GLU A 50 11.23 -19.52 -31.44
CA GLU A 50 11.58 -18.89 -32.71
C GLU A 50 10.32 -18.44 -33.44
N PHE A 51 10.41 -17.32 -34.14
CA PHE A 51 9.38 -16.85 -35.07
C PHE A 51 10.02 -16.23 -36.31
N GLU A 52 9.26 -16.20 -37.40
CA GLU A 52 9.68 -15.51 -38.63
C GLU A 52 9.25 -14.04 -38.55
N GLU A 53 10.20 -13.12 -38.70
CA GLU A 53 9.97 -11.69 -38.88
C GLU A 53 10.32 -11.25 -40.31
N GLU A 54 9.58 -10.29 -40.86
CA GLU A 54 9.90 -9.69 -42.14
C GLU A 54 10.92 -8.56 -41.94
N THR A 55 12.09 -8.68 -42.57
CA THR A 55 13.18 -7.68 -42.48
C THR A 55 13.42 -7.07 -43.86
N TYR A 56 13.90 -5.83 -43.91
CA TYR A 56 14.24 -5.12 -45.15
C TYR A 56 15.75 -4.98 -45.30
N ASP A 57 16.26 -5.19 -46.51
CA ASP A 57 17.65 -4.91 -46.84
C ASP A 57 17.90 -3.41 -47.11
N GLU A 58 19.14 -3.05 -47.45
CA GLU A 58 19.53 -1.67 -47.78
C GLU A 58 18.86 -1.14 -49.06
N ASN A 59 18.27 -2.01 -49.88
CA ASN A 59 17.52 -1.68 -51.10
C ASN A 59 16.00 -1.61 -50.86
N GLY A 60 15.54 -1.96 -49.64
CA GLY A 60 14.12 -2.00 -49.28
C GLY A 60 13.39 -3.28 -49.71
N GLU A 61 14.11 -4.34 -50.12
CA GLU A 61 13.53 -5.64 -50.41
C GLU A 61 13.26 -6.41 -49.11
N SER A 62 12.06 -7.00 -48.98
CA SER A 62 11.69 -7.76 -47.79
C SER A 62 12.11 -9.23 -47.90
N TYR A 63 12.58 -9.78 -46.79
CA TYR A 63 12.92 -11.20 -46.66
C TYR A 63 12.57 -11.73 -45.27
N PRO A 64 12.18 -13.01 -45.16
CA PRO A 64 11.92 -13.63 -43.87
C PRO A 64 13.23 -13.86 -43.12
N ARG A 65 13.23 -13.54 -41.83
CA ARG A 65 14.33 -13.80 -40.90
C ARG A 65 13.79 -14.53 -39.70
N THR A 66 14.38 -15.67 -39.36
CA THR A 66 14.11 -16.33 -38.08
C THR A 66 14.74 -15.53 -36.95
N ARG A 67 13.95 -15.22 -35.92
CA ARG A 67 14.41 -14.53 -34.71
C ARG A 67 14.01 -15.32 -33.48
N THR A 68 14.96 -15.44 -32.56
CA THR A 68 14.76 -16.05 -31.24
C THR A 68 14.13 -15.02 -30.30
N TYR A 69 13.17 -15.47 -29.50
CA TYR A 69 12.63 -14.74 -28.36
C TYR A 69 12.74 -15.60 -27.11
N TYR A 70 12.75 -14.93 -25.96
CA TYR A 70 12.76 -15.54 -24.65
C TYR A 70 11.50 -15.12 -23.90
N SER A 71 10.93 -16.03 -23.12
CA SER A 71 9.79 -15.74 -22.27
C SER A 71 9.96 -16.32 -20.87
N CYS A 72 9.63 -15.53 -19.85
CA CYS A 72 9.60 -15.95 -18.45
C CYS A 72 8.29 -15.45 -17.83
N GLY A 73 7.38 -16.37 -17.50
CA GLY A 73 6.03 -16.04 -17.06
C GLY A 73 5.28 -15.18 -18.10
N SER A 74 4.98 -13.92 -17.76
CA SER A 74 4.30 -12.97 -18.65
C SER A 74 5.23 -11.99 -19.37
N CYS A 75 6.55 -12.08 -19.14
CA CYS A 75 7.53 -11.21 -19.77
C CYS A 75 8.11 -11.89 -21.01
N VAL A 76 8.27 -11.13 -22.11
CA VAL A 76 8.75 -11.62 -23.40
C VAL A 76 9.72 -10.61 -23.99
N GLY A 77 10.86 -11.07 -24.50
CA GLY A 77 11.89 -10.20 -25.03
C GLY A 77 12.91 -10.95 -25.89
N TYR A 78 14.00 -10.26 -26.23
CA TYR A 78 15.05 -10.79 -27.11
C TYR A 78 16.36 -11.09 -26.38
N ASP A 79 16.39 -10.88 -25.06
CA ASP A 79 17.51 -11.15 -24.18
C ASP A 79 17.04 -11.99 -23.00
N ASP A 80 17.69 -13.13 -22.78
CA ASP A 80 17.32 -14.11 -21.75
C ASP A 80 17.42 -13.53 -20.33
N ASP A 81 18.49 -12.79 -20.05
CA ASP A 81 18.74 -12.21 -18.73
C ASP A 81 17.79 -11.03 -18.46
N GLU A 82 17.52 -10.19 -19.45
CA GLU A 82 16.58 -9.07 -19.33
C GLU A 82 15.17 -9.57 -19.00
N VAL A 83 14.67 -10.56 -19.74
CA VAL A 83 13.33 -11.14 -19.52
C VAL A 83 13.23 -11.79 -18.15
N ARG A 84 14.27 -12.50 -17.71
CA ARG A 84 14.33 -13.08 -16.35
C ARG A 84 14.28 -12.01 -15.27
N LEU A 85 15.09 -10.95 -15.40
CA LEU A 85 15.11 -9.86 -14.42
C LEU A 85 13.79 -9.08 -14.37
N GLU A 86 13.18 -8.83 -15.53
CA GLU A 86 11.88 -8.19 -15.63
C GLU A 86 10.81 -9.01 -14.92
N TYR A 87 10.75 -10.32 -15.18
CA TYR A 87 9.80 -11.22 -14.51
C TYR A 87 10.00 -11.24 -12.99
N LYS A 88 11.25 -11.37 -12.51
CA LYS A 88 11.56 -11.36 -11.07
C LYS A 88 11.12 -10.06 -10.39
N SER A 89 11.36 -8.92 -11.05
CA SER A 89 10.89 -7.63 -10.56
C SER A 89 9.37 -7.54 -10.53
N LEU A 90 8.71 -7.97 -11.61
CA LEU A 90 7.25 -7.93 -11.76
C LEU A 90 6.56 -8.80 -10.70
N ILE A 91 6.96 -10.07 -10.56
CA ILE A 91 6.29 -10.99 -9.64
C ILE A 91 6.48 -10.59 -8.18
N ALA A 92 7.67 -10.06 -7.83
CA ALA A 92 7.94 -9.55 -6.50
C ALA A 92 7.04 -8.35 -6.16
N ASP A 93 6.95 -7.38 -7.08
CA ASP A 93 6.11 -6.18 -6.92
C ASP A 93 4.62 -6.55 -6.79
N LEU A 94 4.11 -7.43 -7.66
CA LEU A 94 2.72 -7.87 -7.65
C LEU A 94 2.32 -8.57 -6.36
N ILE A 95 3.15 -9.48 -5.85
CA ILE A 95 2.90 -10.19 -4.59
C ILE A 95 2.82 -9.19 -3.43
N ARG A 96 3.77 -8.26 -3.33
CA ARG A 96 3.81 -7.25 -2.27
C ARG A 96 2.62 -6.30 -2.35
N ARG A 97 2.32 -5.77 -3.54
CA ARG A 97 1.15 -4.90 -3.77
C ARG A 97 -0.14 -5.61 -3.37
N SER A 98 -0.33 -6.85 -3.78
CA SER A 98 -1.52 -7.65 -3.45
C SER A 98 -1.68 -7.84 -1.92
N ALA A 99 -0.60 -8.18 -1.23
CA ALA A 99 -0.59 -8.32 0.21
C ALA A 99 -0.91 -6.99 0.92
N TYR A 100 -0.27 -5.90 0.49
CA TYR A 100 -0.52 -4.57 1.04
C TYR A 100 -1.96 -4.10 0.86
N LEU A 101 -2.54 -4.25 -0.33
CA LEU A 101 -3.93 -3.88 -0.59
C LEU A 101 -4.90 -4.66 0.29
N THR A 102 -4.63 -5.95 0.53
CA THR A 102 -5.41 -6.81 1.42
C THR A 102 -5.28 -6.37 2.88
N MET A 103 -4.05 -6.09 3.36
CA MET A 103 -3.81 -5.58 4.71
C MET A 103 -4.49 -4.23 4.94
N PHE A 104 -4.36 -3.30 4.00
CA PHE A 104 -4.97 -1.98 4.07
C PHE A 104 -6.50 -2.09 4.08
N GLY A 105 -7.09 -2.94 3.24
CA GLY A 105 -8.53 -3.17 3.21
C GLY A 105 -9.06 -3.71 4.54
N LEU A 106 -8.38 -4.69 5.14
CA LEU A 106 -8.71 -5.18 6.48
C LEU A 106 -8.59 -4.07 7.53
N PHE A 107 -7.50 -3.30 7.50
CA PHE A 107 -7.27 -2.20 8.44
C PHE A 107 -8.36 -1.13 8.35
N GLU A 108 -8.68 -0.67 7.15
CA GLU A 108 -9.72 0.31 6.89
C GLU A 108 -11.10 -0.19 7.35
N HIS A 109 -11.41 -1.47 7.13
CA HIS A 109 -12.62 -2.09 7.62
C HIS A 109 -12.70 -2.08 9.16
N ARG A 110 -11.61 -2.41 9.86
CA ARG A 110 -11.56 -2.37 11.33
C ARG A 110 -11.68 -0.96 11.90
N ILE A 111 -11.02 0.01 11.27
CA ILE A 111 -11.17 1.42 11.62
C ILE A 111 -12.63 1.88 11.44
N SER A 112 -13.27 1.49 10.34
CA SER A 112 -14.69 1.77 10.10
C SER A 112 -15.57 1.24 11.24
N GLY A 113 -15.31 0.02 11.71
CA GLY A 113 -15.99 -0.58 12.86
C GLY A 113 -15.82 0.19 14.17
N CYS A 114 -14.74 0.96 14.33
CA CYS A 114 -14.51 1.81 15.50
C CYS A 114 -15.20 3.17 15.42
N LEU A 115 -15.62 3.63 14.23
CA LEU A 115 -16.15 4.98 14.05
C LEU A 115 -17.42 5.25 14.84
N ASP A 116 -18.37 4.33 14.87
CA ASP A 116 -19.62 4.48 15.62
C ASP A 116 -19.34 4.65 17.13
N LEU A 117 -18.40 3.87 17.67
CA LEU A 117 -17.94 4.02 19.05
C LEU A 117 -17.29 5.40 19.27
N MET A 118 -16.40 5.82 18.37
CA MET A 118 -15.71 7.10 18.48
C MET A 118 -16.67 8.29 18.46
N ILE A 119 -17.66 8.29 17.55
CA ILE A 119 -18.69 9.33 17.44
C ILE A 119 -19.49 9.42 18.74
N ARG A 120 -19.94 8.28 19.27
CA ARG A 120 -20.70 8.24 20.53
C ARG A 120 -19.90 8.77 21.72
N LEU A 121 -18.62 8.41 21.85
CA LEU A 121 -17.77 8.84 22.97
C LEU A 121 -17.31 10.29 22.89
N SER A 122 -17.27 10.86 21.69
CA SER A 122 -16.86 12.26 21.48
C SER A 122 -18.05 13.22 21.45
N ASN A 123 -19.28 12.72 21.30
CA ASN A 123 -20.44 13.51 20.88
C ASN A 123 -20.15 14.34 19.63
N PHE A 124 -19.31 13.81 18.72
CA PHE A 124 -18.82 14.56 17.58
C PHE A 124 -19.92 14.74 16.53
N SER A 125 -20.22 16.00 16.20
CA SER A 125 -21.31 16.39 15.30
C SER A 125 -20.85 17.15 14.05
N ASP A 126 -19.55 17.43 13.90
CA ASP A 126 -19.03 18.08 12.69
C ASP A 126 -19.26 17.22 11.44
N GLU A 127 -19.27 17.87 10.28
CA GLU A 127 -19.46 17.21 8.99
C GLU A 127 -18.27 16.28 8.65
N LEU A 128 -18.57 14.98 8.57
CA LEU A 128 -17.67 13.90 8.15
C LEU A 128 -17.93 13.43 6.71
N LYS A 129 -18.73 14.17 5.92
CA LYS A 129 -19.09 13.78 4.55
C LYS A 129 -17.86 13.76 3.65
N CYS A 130 -17.91 12.89 2.64
CA CYS A 130 -16.89 12.72 1.61
C CYS A 130 -15.49 12.26 2.11
N LYS A 131 -15.37 11.78 3.36
CA LYS A 131 -14.13 11.24 3.93
C LYS A 131 -14.13 9.72 4.01
N GLY A 132 -12.97 9.11 3.78
CA GLY A 132 -12.74 7.69 4.04
C GLY A 132 -12.75 7.36 5.54
N PRO A 133 -12.87 6.08 5.93
CA PRO A 133 -12.92 5.69 7.34
C PRO A 133 -11.73 6.17 8.17
N ILE A 134 -10.51 6.09 7.61
CA ILE A 134 -9.28 6.54 8.27
C ILE A 134 -9.30 8.05 8.50
N GLU A 135 -9.65 8.83 7.47
CA GLU A 135 -9.74 10.30 7.59
C GLU A 135 -10.81 10.75 8.59
N LYS A 136 -11.93 10.03 8.66
CA LYS A 136 -12.97 10.25 9.68
C LYS A 136 -12.45 9.97 11.08
N ALA A 137 -11.81 8.82 11.28
CA ALA A 137 -11.23 8.44 12.56
C ALA A 137 -10.20 9.48 13.01
N HIS A 138 -9.31 9.90 12.11
CA HIS A 138 -8.28 10.90 12.42
C HIS A 138 -8.87 12.27 12.75
N THR A 139 -9.95 12.66 12.05
CA THR A 139 -10.69 13.90 12.35
C THR A 139 -11.28 13.85 13.77
N ILE A 140 -11.91 12.73 14.15
CA ILE A 140 -12.51 12.56 15.48
C ILE A 140 -11.42 12.51 16.57
N LEU A 141 -10.29 11.83 16.33
CA LEU A 141 -9.16 11.82 17.26
C LEU A 141 -8.67 13.23 17.58
N LYS A 142 -8.44 14.04 16.54
CA LYS A 142 -7.91 15.40 16.71
C LYS A 142 -8.91 16.38 17.30
N LYS A 143 -10.16 16.33 16.86
CA LYS A 143 -11.17 17.34 17.24
C LYS A 143 -12.12 16.89 18.35
N GLY A 144 -12.53 15.62 18.33
CA GLY A 144 -13.47 15.05 19.30
C GLY A 144 -12.80 14.60 20.60
N PHE A 145 -11.58 14.05 20.50
CA PHE A 145 -10.79 13.63 21.67
C PHE A 145 -9.65 14.59 22.03
N ASP A 146 -9.47 15.69 21.29
CA ASP A 146 -8.41 16.69 21.45
C ASP A 146 -6.98 16.09 21.43
N THR A 147 -6.79 14.96 20.74
CA THR A 147 -5.48 14.31 20.64
C THR A 147 -4.69 14.84 19.44
N ARG A 148 -4.06 16.00 19.61
CA ARG A 148 -3.44 16.76 18.51
C ARG A 148 -2.17 16.12 17.93
N ASP A 149 -1.45 15.37 18.75
CA ASP A 149 -0.11 14.84 18.43
C ASP A 149 -0.14 13.43 17.80
N ILE A 150 -1.32 12.89 17.49
CA ILE A 150 -1.39 11.60 16.76
C ILE A 150 -0.91 11.81 15.32
N GLY A 151 0.13 11.06 14.95
CA GLY A 151 0.60 10.96 13.56
C GLY A 151 -0.38 10.20 12.68
N ASP A 152 -0.76 10.79 11.55
CA ASP A 152 -1.60 10.15 10.52
C ASP A 152 -0.90 8.97 9.82
N ILE A 153 -1.66 8.30 8.97
CA ILE A 153 -1.19 7.29 8.02
C ILE A 153 -1.51 7.71 6.57
N ASP A 154 -1.63 9.01 6.30
CA ASP A 154 -2.07 9.53 4.99
C ASP A 154 -1.12 9.11 3.85
N HIS A 155 0.17 8.99 4.15
CA HIS A 155 1.19 8.51 3.21
C HIS A 155 0.85 7.09 2.71
N LEU A 156 0.47 6.17 3.59
CA LEU A 156 0.03 4.82 3.22
C LEU A 156 -1.26 4.86 2.40
N THR A 157 -2.23 5.71 2.76
CA THR A 157 -3.45 5.91 1.95
C THR A 157 -3.11 6.38 0.53
N MET A 158 -2.14 7.29 0.39
CA MET A 158 -1.69 7.78 -0.92
C MET A 158 -1.03 6.65 -1.73
N VAL A 159 -0.09 5.90 -1.14
CA VAL A 159 0.57 4.76 -1.78
C VAL A 159 -0.45 3.72 -2.24
N ARG A 160 -1.43 3.40 -1.38
CA ARG A 160 -2.55 2.50 -1.71
C ARG A 160 -3.35 3.01 -2.90
N ASN A 161 -3.64 4.30 -2.97
CA ASN A 161 -4.40 4.87 -4.09
C ASN A 161 -3.61 4.80 -5.41
N ILE A 162 -2.29 5.00 -5.38
CA ILE A 162 -1.43 4.87 -6.56
C ILE A 162 -1.45 3.42 -7.08
N MET A 163 -1.34 2.44 -6.18
CA MET A 163 -1.37 1.01 -6.53
C MET A 163 -2.70 0.55 -7.14
N ILE A 164 -3.83 1.14 -6.72
CA ILE A 164 -5.17 0.76 -7.21
C ILE A 164 -5.51 1.43 -8.55
N HIS A 165 -5.22 2.72 -8.70
CA HIS A 165 -5.87 3.52 -9.76
C HIS A 165 -5.05 3.70 -11.03
N ASN A 166 -3.73 3.52 -10.99
CA ASN A 166 -2.84 3.76 -12.13
C ASN A 166 -1.87 2.60 -12.38
N ASP A 167 -2.26 1.38 -12.00
CA ASP A 167 -1.38 0.21 -12.04
C ASP A 167 0.00 0.46 -11.36
N GLY A 168 -0.01 1.19 -10.24
CA GLY A 168 1.21 1.55 -9.53
C GLY A 168 1.94 2.79 -10.07
N VAL A 169 1.40 3.51 -11.06
CA VAL A 169 2.04 4.73 -11.60
C VAL A 169 1.69 5.97 -10.77
N ALA A 170 2.71 6.57 -10.15
CA ALA A 170 2.66 7.85 -9.44
C ALA A 170 2.68 9.01 -10.43
N THR A 171 1.58 9.24 -11.15
CA THR A 171 1.46 10.24 -12.22
C THR A 171 2.08 11.59 -11.87
N ASP A 172 2.91 12.11 -12.77
CA ASP A 172 3.64 13.38 -12.63
C ASP A 172 4.59 13.47 -11.42
N TYR A 173 4.98 12.36 -10.76
CA TYR A 173 5.88 12.39 -9.60
C TYR A 173 7.21 13.12 -9.90
N HIS A 174 7.95 12.71 -10.93
CA HIS A 174 9.25 13.35 -11.25
C HIS A 174 9.09 14.80 -11.68
N LYS A 175 8.01 15.12 -12.40
CA LYS A 175 7.66 16.49 -12.77
C LYS A 175 7.39 17.34 -11.53
N ALA A 176 6.63 16.82 -10.57
CA ALA A 176 6.35 17.48 -9.31
C ALA A 176 7.63 17.66 -8.49
N LEU A 177 8.47 16.63 -8.38
CA LEU A 177 9.73 16.64 -7.64
C LEU A 177 10.64 17.76 -8.14
N CYS A 178 10.89 17.82 -9.45
CA CYS A 178 11.76 18.78 -10.12
C CYS A 178 11.14 20.18 -10.31
N LYS A 179 9.85 20.37 -9.97
CA LYS A 179 9.16 21.65 -10.14
C LYS A 179 9.80 22.75 -9.29
N LYS A 180 10.26 23.81 -9.95
CA LYS A 180 10.81 25.04 -9.33
C LYS A 180 9.73 26.01 -8.87
N GLU A 181 8.56 25.97 -9.50
CA GLU A 181 7.39 26.76 -9.13
C GLU A 181 6.72 26.24 -7.85
N LYS A 182 5.75 26.99 -7.33
CA LYS A 182 4.97 26.58 -6.17
C LYS A 182 4.26 25.25 -6.44
N LYS A 183 4.59 24.23 -5.63
CA LYS A 183 3.92 22.94 -5.63
C LYS A 183 2.49 23.05 -5.10
N THR A 184 1.54 22.36 -5.74
CA THR A 184 0.16 22.21 -5.28
C THR A 184 0.13 21.35 -4.01
N GLU A 185 -0.98 21.39 -3.25
CA GLU A 185 -1.11 20.55 -2.06
C GLU A 185 -1.10 19.05 -2.40
N PHE A 186 -1.63 18.67 -3.55
CA PHE A 186 -1.53 17.29 -4.04
C PHE A 186 -0.08 16.90 -4.33
N GLU A 187 0.66 17.72 -5.08
CA GLU A 187 2.08 17.46 -5.41
C GLU A 187 2.92 17.30 -4.12
N LYS A 188 2.70 18.17 -3.12
CA LYS A 188 3.37 18.05 -1.81
C LYS A 188 3.02 16.76 -1.09
N ARG A 189 1.74 16.39 -1.06
CA ARG A 189 1.28 15.15 -0.42
C ARG A 189 1.83 13.91 -1.12
N LEU A 190 1.87 13.92 -2.45
CA LEU A 190 2.44 12.84 -3.25
C LEU A 190 3.93 12.64 -2.94
N ILE A 191 4.73 13.70 -3.04
CA ILE A 191 6.18 13.64 -2.75
C ILE A 191 6.42 13.17 -1.33
N LYS A 192 5.75 13.79 -0.35
CA LYS A 192 5.87 13.41 1.06
C LYS A 192 5.44 11.96 1.32
N ALA A 193 4.45 11.45 0.60
CA ALA A 193 4.01 10.08 0.76
C ALA A 193 5.10 9.10 0.34
N ILE A 194 5.72 9.32 -0.82
CA ILE A 194 6.83 8.49 -1.29
C ILE A 194 8.04 8.62 -0.35
N GLU A 195 8.49 9.85 -0.04
CA GLU A 195 9.66 10.08 0.82
C GLU A 195 9.52 9.51 2.25
N ARG A 196 8.29 9.47 2.79
CA ARG A 196 8.02 8.93 4.12
C ARG A 196 7.92 7.41 4.14
N THR A 197 7.54 6.78 3.03
CA THR A 197 7.22 5.35 3.02
C THR A 197 8.48 4.53 2.81
N GLU A 198 8.88 3.77 3.82
CA GLU A 198 10.04 2.88 3.70
C GLU A 198 9.75 1.75 2.71
N GLY A 199 10.75 1.42 1.90
CA GLY A 199 10.66 0.36 0.89
C GLY A 199 9.83 0.74 -0.34
N VAL A 200 9.56 2.03 -0.57
CA VAL A 200 8.89 2.55 -1.77
C VAL A 200 9.85 3.45 -2.54
N GLU A 201 10.05 3.13 -3.81
CA GLU A 201 10.79 3.97 -4.75
C GLU A 201 9.96 4.24 -6.01
N VAL A 202 10.38 5.21 -6.81
CA VAL A 202 9.71 5.57 -8.06
C VAL A 202 10.70 5.54 -9.21
N ASN A 203 10.46 4.67 -10.18
CA ASN A 203 11.32 4.52 -11.37
C ASN A 203 11.21 5.73 -12.31
N LEU A 204 12.04 5.77 -13.35
CA LEU A 204 12.08 6.88 -14.33
C LEU A 204 10.74 7.14 -15.06
N PHE A 205 9.88 6.13 -15.13
CA PHE A 205 8.55 6.19 -15.75
C PHE A 205 7.42 6.52 -14.76
N ASN A 206 7.78 6.90 -13.54
CA ASN A 206 6.87 7.13 -12.41
C ASN A 206 6.17 5.87 -11.86
N GLY A 207 6.61 4.66 -12.23
CA GLY A 207 6.12 3.43 -11.60
C GLY A 207 6.66 3.29 -10.18
N ILE A 208 5.79 3.01 -9.22
CA ILE A 208 6.19 2.63 -7.85
C ILE A 208 6.83 1.25 -7.90
N ILE A 209 7.96 1.12 -7.23
CA ILE A 209 8.62 -0.15 -6.93
C ILE A 209 8.54 -0.35 -5.41
N VAL A 210 8.13 -1.54 -4.98
CA VAL A 210 8.16 -1.90 -3.55
C VAL A 210 9.15 -3.01 -3.24
N ASP A 211 10.03 -2.75 -2.27
CA ASP A 211 11.01 -3.73 -1.77
C ASP A 211 10.51 -4.49 -0.53
N GLU A 212 11.33 -5.43 -0.06
CA GLU A 212 11.03 -6.32 1.07
C GLU A 212 10.73 -5.61 2.40
N ARG A 213 11.16 -4.36 2.57
CA ARG A 213 10.94 -3.59 3.79
C ARG A 213 9.51 -3.06 3.88
N PHE A 214 8.88 -2.82 2.73
CA PHE A 214 7.61 -2.09 2.63
C PHE A 214 6.48 -2.70 3.47
N LEU A 215 6.26 -4.01 3.38
CA LEU A 215 5.15 -4.66 4.09
C LEU A 215 5.35 -4.59 5.61
N SER A 216 6.58 -4.78 6.07
CA SER A 216 6.93 -4.69 7.49
C SER A 216 6.73 -3.26 8.04
N TYR A 217 7.12 -2.25 7.26
CA TYR A 217 6.89 -0.85 7.55
C TYR A 217 5.40 -0.52 7.65
N ALA A 218 4.60 -0.95 6.67
CA ALA A 218 3.16 -0.70 6.65
C ALA A 218 2.47 -1.30 7.89
N VAL A 219 2.80 -2.53 8.26
CA VAL A 219 2.28 -3.19 9.48
C VAL A 219 2.68 -2.42 10.74
N ALA A 220 3.92 -1.93 10.82
CA ALA A 220 4.40 -1.14 11.96
C ALA A 220 3.61 0.18 12.10
N GLU A 221 3.36 0.89 11.00
CA GLU A 221 2.57 2.12 11.01
C GLU A 221 1.08 1.85 11.34
N PHE A 222 0.49 0.77 10.83
CA PHE A 222 -0.86 0.33 11.22
C PHE A 222 -0.94 0.04 12.72
N ASN A 223 0.05 -0.68 13.26
CA ASN A 223 0.10 -0.99 14.69
C ASN A 223 0.25 0.28 15.54
N ARG A 224 1.14 1.20 15.14
CA ARG A 224 1.33 2.49 15.80
C ARG A 224 0.01 3.26 15.85
N TYR A 225 -0.68 3.38 14.72
CA TYR A 225 -1.94 4.10 14.63
C TYR A 225 -3.06 3.42 15.43
N ALA A 226 -3.20 2.09 15.33
CA ALA A 226 -4.17 1.32 16.10
C ALA A 226 -3.97 1.48 17.61
N THR A 227 -2.72 1.40 18.07
CA THR A 227 -2.36 1.59 19.49
C THR A 227 -2.72 2.99 19.97
N ALA A 228 -2.37 4.03 19.18
CA ALA A 228 -2.70 5.42 19.53
C ALA A 228 -4.22 5.65 19.58
N LEU A 229 -4.96 5.07 18.63
CA LEU A 229 -6.42 5.14 18.59
C LEU A 229 -7.07 4.45 19.79
N GLU A 230 -6.60 3.24 20.14
CA GLU A 230 -7.06 2.50 21.31
C GLU A 230 -6.82 3.31 22.60
N GLN A 231 -5.61 3.85 22.78
CA GLN A 231 -5.26 4.64 23.95
C GLN A 231 -6.12 5.89 24.09
N ALA A 232 -6.39 6.59 22.99
CA ALA A 232 -7.25 7.78 22.99
C ALA A 232 -8.69 7.43 23.37
N ILE A 233 -9.23 6.34 22.79
CA ILE A 233 -10.58 5.86 23.08
C ILE A 233 -10.71 5.42 24.55
N GLN A 234 -9.76 4.63 25.06
CA GLN A 234 -9.73 4.19 26.47
C GLN A 234 -9.63 5.36 27.45
N SER A 235 -8.79 6.35 27.14
CA SER A 235 -8.63 7.54 27.99
C SER A 235 -9.92 8.36 28.03
N ARG A 236 -10.56 8.59 26.88
CA ARG A 236 -11.84 9.29 26.80
C ARG A 236 -12.95 8.57 27.56
N HIS A 237 -13.02 7.25 27.42
CA HIS A 237 -14.02 6.43 28.10
C HIS A 237 -13.90 6.50 29.64
N ARG A 238 -12.67 6.40 30.17
CA ARG A 238 -12.42 6.54 31.62
C ARG A 238 -12.85 7.91 32.14
N HIS A 239 -12.56 8.98 31.41
CA HIS A 239 -13.03 10.32 31.78
C HIS A 239 -14.56 10.44 31.78
N HIS A 240 -15.23 9.83 30.80
CA HIS A 240 -16.70 9.80 30.74
C HIS A 240 -17.31 9.08 31.95
N GLN A 241 -16.78 7.91 32.34
CA GLN A 241 -17.29 7.17 33.51
C GLN A 241 -17.11 7.96 34.81
N LEU A 242 -15.97 8.62 35.00
CA LEU A 242 -15.69 9.46 36.18
C LEU A 242 -16.58 10.71 36.25
N SER A 243 -16.99 11.27 35.11
CA SER A 243 -17.88 12.44 35.06
C SER A 243 -19.37 12.11 35.28
N SER A 244 -19.72 10.82 35.27
CA SER A 244 -21.10 10.33 35.45
C SER A 244 -21.40 9.79 36.87
N LEU A 245 -20.42 9.87 37.77
CA LEU A 245 -20.51 9.57 39.21
C LEU A 245 -20.57 10.88 40.00
#